data_AF-A0AAV5TRR3-F1
#
_entry.id   AF-A0AAV5TRR3-F1
#
_cell.length_a   1.000
_cell.length_b   1.000
_cell.length_c   1.000
_cell.angle_alpha   90.00
_cell.angle_beta   90.00
_cell.angle_gamma   90.00
#
_symmetry.space_group_name_H-M   'P 1'
#
loop_
_entity.id
_entity.type
_entity.pdbx_description
1 polymer ?
#
loop_
_entity_poly.entity_id
_entity_poly.type
_entity_poly.pdbx_seq_one_letter_code
_entity_poly.pdbx_strand_id
1 'polypeptide(L)'
;MLNSVARFLKGPTIHRLEIKNITVSDNSLWVCCKHFPCWRSDILKMLDSHEVRELSLEVRSYTASADPVQTLLKLATVLCSIRIKQRYIENIGTSNYLFGTRNVEWSRIILDIFSRKVDKLCIENDSFHEYLSRQGADMLIERLPWIGKKVWFETISQYSNNFVNKVSNDHVVRVRDFGDAGRHLRIKHVSRSEQYF
;
A
#
# COMPACT_ATOMS: atom_id res chain seq x y z
N MET A 1 -27.45 4.26 12.83
CA MET A 1 -27.80 4.01 11.41
C MET A 1 -26.67 3.21 10.73
N LEU A 2 -26.45 1.98 11.19
CA LEU A 2 -25.50 0.98 10.64
C LEU A 2 -26.00 0.36 9.31
N ASN A 3 -27.19 0.74 8.86
CA ASN A 3 -28.03 -0.09 8.00
C ASN A 3 -27.81 0.07 6.50
N SER A 4 -27.15 1.11 6.00
CA SER A 4 -27.14 1.37 4.55
C SER A 4 -26.02 0.65 3.80
N VAL A 5 -24.84 0.53 4.41
CA VAL A 5 -23.73 -0.27 3.85
C VAL A 5 -23.73 -1.68 4.43
N ALA A 6 -24.07 -1.90 5.70
CA ALA A 6 -24.24 -3.27 6.20
C ALA A 6 -25.42 -4.00 5.51
N ARG A 7 -26.42 -3.29 4.95
CA ARG A 7 -27.40 -3.91 4.03
C ARG A 7 -26.81 -4.24 2.66
N PHE A 8 -25.78 -3.53 2.21
CA PHE A 8 -25.05 -3.85 0.98
C PHE A 8 -24.06 -5.00 1.17
N LEU A 9 -23.50 -5.17 2.37
CA LEU A 9 -22.54 -6.23 2.69
C LEU A 9 -23.18 -7.49 3.31
N LYS A 10 -24.46 -7.43 3.75
CA LYS A 10 -25.30 -8.61 4.00
C LYS A 10 -25.73 -9.23 2.65
N GLY A 11 -24.75 -9.71 1.91
CA GLY A 11 -24.84 -10.19 0.54
C GLY A 11 -23.54 -10.93 0.17
N PRO A 12 -23.35 -11.35 -1.09
CA PRO A 12 -22.33 -12.31 -1.50
C PRO A 12 -20.90 -11.94 -1.02
N THR A 13 -20.06 -12.97 -0.88
CA THR A 13 -18.65 -12.86 -0.51
C THR A 13 -17.95 -11.72 -1.24
N ILE A 14 -17.44 -10.74 -0.49
CA ILE A 14 -16.78 -9.57 -1.03
C ILE A 14 -15.30 -9.87 -1.11
N HIS A 15 -14.79 -10.11 -2.32
CA HIS A 15 -13.39 -10.45 -2.51
C HIS A 15 -12.45 -9.23 -2.58
N ARG A 16 -12.98 -8.07 -3.02
CA ARG A 16 -12.24 -6.82 -3.20
C ARG A 16 -13.01 -5.64 -2.61
N LEU A 17 -12.32 -4.80 -1.86
CA LEU A 17 -12.87 -3.59 -1.26
C LEU A 17 -12.06 -2.36 -1.68
N GLU A 18 -12.75 -1.33 -2.17
CA GLU A 18 -12.16 -0.03 -2.48
C GLU A 18 -12.69 1.04 -1.53
N ILE A 19 -11.78 1.75 -0.88
CA ILE A 19 -12.10 2.79 0.10
C ILE A 19 -11.40 4.09 -0.30
N LYS A 20 -12.20 5.14 -0.51
CA LYS A 20 -11.72 6.47 -0.92
C LYS A 20 -11.86 7.47 0.20
N ASN A 21 -11.02 8.50 0.18
CA ASN A 21 -11.01 9.61 1.14
C ASN A 21 -10.77 9.13 2.58
N ILE A 22 -9.72 8.33 2.77
CA ILE A 22 -9.39 7.83 4.09
C ILE A 22 -8.64 8.91 4.87
N THR A 23 -9.08 9.10 6.11
CA THR A 23 -8.26 9.72 7.17
C THR A 23 -7.77 8.59 8.07
N VAL A 24 -6.49 8.58 8.42
CA VAL A 24 -5.91 7.57 9.32
C VAL A 24 -5.82 8.18 10.73
N SER A 25 -6.52 7.61 11.71
CA SER A 25 -6.54 8.06 13.13
C SER A 25 -6.62 6.85 14.09
N ASP A 26 -6.04 6.91 15.28
CA ASP A 26 -6.17 5.91 16.36
C ASP A 26 -6.35 4.43 15.97
N ASN A 27 -5.26 3.75 15.57
CA ASN A 27 -5.22 2.31 15.26
C ASN A 27 -6.31 1.81 14.27
N SER A 28 -6.96 2.73 13.57
CA SER A 28 -8.17 2.50 12.77
C SER A 28 -8.08 3.31 11.48
N LEU A 29 -8.64 2.76 10.41
CA LEU A 29 -8.77 3.48 9.14
C LEU A 29 -10.18 4.09 9.09
N TRP A 30 -10.27 5.40 8.88
CA TRP A 30 -11.54 6.14 8.87
C TRP A 30 -11.93 6.43 7.43
N VAL A 31 -13.12 5.98 7.04
CA VAL A 31 -13.68 6.33 5.75
C VAL A 31 -14.42 7.66 5.91
N CYS A 32 -13.79 8.77 5.49
CA CYS A 32 -14.47 10.06 5.46
C CYS A 32 -15.36 10.12 4.22
N CYS A 33 -16.64 9.79 4.36
CA CYS A 33 -17.61 10.09 3.32
C CYS A 33 -17.94 11.59 3.38
N LYS A 34 -17.75 12.33 2.27
CA LYS A 34 -18.06 13.78 2.19
C LYS A 34 -19.49 14.14 2.62
N HIS A 35 -20.41 13.17 2.64
CA HIS A 35 -21.81 13.36 3.01
C HIS A 35 -22.14 12.89 4.45
N PHE A 36 -21.22 12.21 5.15
CA PHE A 36 -21.44 11.70 6.52
C PHE A 36 -20.14 11.72 7.35
N PRO A 37 -19.93 12.73 8.21
CA PRO A 37 -18.65 12.98 8.87
C PRO A 37 -18.31 12.05 10.06
N CYS A 38 -19.11 11.02 10.38
CA CYS A 38 -18.95 10.24 11.61
C CYS A 38 -19.05 8.71 11.43
N TRP A 39 -18.62 8.20 10.27
CA TRP A 39 -18.62 6.78 10.00
C TRP A 39 -17.48 6.06 10.73
N ARG A 40 -17.81 5.45 11.88
CA ARG A 40 -16.91 4.59 12.67
C ARG A 40 -17.09 3.14 12.24
N SER A 41 -16.21 2.63 11.40
CA SER A 41 -16.10 1.18 11.17
C SER A 41 -14.65 0.77 11.32
N ASP A 42 -14.39 -0.12 12.28
CA ASP A 42 -13.11 -0.80 12.38
C ASP A 42 -12.96 -1.69 11.13
N ILE A 43 -12.14 -1.25 10.17
CA ILE A 43 -11.95 -1.94 8.90
C ILE A 43 -11.54 -3.40 9.14
N LEU A 44 -10.78 -3.69 10.19
CA LEU A 44 -10.38 -5.06 10.53
C LEU A 44 -11.61 -5.94 10.81
N LYS A 45 -12.59 -5.45 11.57
CA LYS A 45 -13.84 -6.19 11.84
C LYS A 45 -14.66 -6.45 10.56
N MET A 46 -14.62 -5.54 9.60
CA MET A 46 -15.27 -5.74 8.31
C MET A 46 -14.54 -6.79 7.47
N LEU A 47 -13.20 -6.77 7.48
CA LEU A 47 -12.35 -7.76 6.81
C LEU A 47 -12.46 -9.15 7.46
N ASP A 48 -12.74 -9.22 8.76
CA ASP A 48 -12.96 -10.49 9.44
C ASP A 48 -14.35 -11.09 9.14
N SER A 49 -15.35 -10.22 8.93
CA SER A 49 -16.74 -10.66 8.69
C SER A 49 -17.05 -10.98 7.23
N HIS A 50 -16.20 -10.56 6.31
CA HIS A 50 -16.33 -10.80 4.87
C HIS A 50 -14.98 -11.30 4.38
N GLU A 51 -14.90 -12.37 3.58
CA GLU A 51 -13.63 -12.94 3.07
C GLU A 51 -12.92 -12.03 2.04
N VAL A 52 -12.65 -10.78 2.44
CA VAL A 52 -11.98 -9.76 1.64
C VAL A 52 -10.51 -10.11 1.59
N ARG A 53 -10.03 -10.31 0.37
CA ARG A 53 -8.62 -10.66 0.11
C ARG A 53 -7.84 -9.50 -0.45
N GLU A 54 -8.54 -8.51 -1.02
CA GLU A 54 -7.94 -7.36 -1.67
C GLU A 54 -8.51 -6.05 -1.15
N LEU A 55 -7.63 -5.10 -0.83
CA LEU A 55 -7.99 -3.78 -0.33
C LEU A 55 -7.28 -2.68 -1.14
N SER A 56 -8.03 -1.67 -1.56
CA SER A 56 -7.51 -0.46 -2.18
C SER A 56 -7.85 0.77 -1.33
N LEU A 57 -6.82 1.51 -0.93
CA LEU A 57 -6.90 2.66 -0.03
C LEU A 57 -6.49 3.94 -0.78
N GLU A 58 -7.39 4.92 -0.86
CA GLU A 58 -7.02 6.28 -1.32
C GLU A 58 -6.94 7.25 -0.13
N VAL A 59 -5.74 7.77 0.11
CA VAL A 59 -5.38 8.62 1.26
C VAL A 59 -5.32 10.06 0.81
N ARG A 60 -6.07 10.94 1.49
CA ARG A 60 -6.14 12.38 1.16
C ARG A 60 -5.89 13.29 2.35
N SER A 61 -5.93 12.76 3.57
CA SER A 61 -5.67 13.50 4.80
C SER A 61 -5.15 12.57 5.89
N TYR A 62 -4.40 13.13 6.83
CA TYR A 62 -3.86 12.41 7.97
C TYR A 62 -4.14 13.15 9.27
N THR A 63 -4.38 12.42 10.35
CA THR A 63 -4.49 12.97 11.71
C THR A 63 -3.39 12.39 12.58
N ALA A 64 -2.72 13.27 13.35
CA ALA A 64 -1.46 13.01 14.03
C ALA A 64 -1.46 11.90 15.11
N SER A 65 -2.58 11.23 15.37
CA SER A 65 -2.72 10.30 16.50
C SER A 65 -2.58 8.81 16.15
N ALA A 66 -2.53 8.44 14.87
CA ALA A 66 -2.41 7.02 14.49
C ALA A 66 -0.97 6.51 14.47
N ASP A 67 -0.81 5.19 14.69
CA ASP A 67 0.34 4.45 14.18
C ASP A 67 -0.04 3.82 12.82
N PRO A 68 0.20 4.53 11.71
CA PRO A 68 -0.07 4.06 10.36
C PRO A 68 0.67 2.76 9.99
N VAL A 69 1.87 2.58 10.54
CA VAL A 69 2.68 1.38 10.28
C VAL A 69 2.00 0.18 10.89
N GLN A 70 1.67 0.22 12.18
CA GLN A 70 0.98 -0.89 12.86
C GLN A 70 -0.34 -1.25 12.18
N THR A 71 -1.07 -0.24 11.70
CA THR A 71 -2.32 -0.44 10.96
C THR A 71 -2.09 -1.22 9.66
N LEU A 72 -1.09 -0.85 8.86
CA LEU A 72 -0.72 -1.57 7.63
C LEU A 72 -0.25 -2.99 7.91
N LEU A 73 0.52 -3.19 8.99
CA LEU A 73 1.00 -4.51 9.38
C LEU A 73 -0.15 -5.43 9.81
N LYS A 74 -1.15 -4.90 10.54
CA LYS A 74 -2.38 -5.64 10.87
C LYS A 74 -3.19 -5.98 9.62
N LEU A 75 -3.34 -5.04 8.68
CA LEU A 75 -4.00 -5.34 7.40
C LEU A 75 -3.30 -6.46 6.63
N ALA A 76 -1.97 -6.48 6.67
CA ALA A 76 -1.17 -7.49 5.98
C ALA A 76 -1.28 -8.91 6.57
N THR A 77 -1.84 -9.09 7.77
CA THR A 77 -2.11 -10.43 8.34
C THR A 77 -3.39 -11.06 7.80
N VAL A 78 -4.30 -10.27 7.23
CA VAL A 78 -5.60 -10.73 6.75
C VAL A 78 -5.73 -10.66 5.23
N LEU A 79 -5.07 -9.69 4.58
CA LEU A 79 -5.17 -9.48 3.13
C LEU A 79 -4.07 -10.17 2.34
N CYS A 80 -4.39 -10.56 1.11
CA CYS A 80 -3.41 -11.03 0.12
C CYS A 80 -2.93 -9.89 -0.80
N SER A 81 -3.76 -8.86 -1.00
CA SER A 81 -3.47 -7.74 -1.90
C SER A 81 -3.81 -6.40 -1.26
N ILE A 82 -2.87 -5.47 -1.31
CA ILE A 82 -3.04 -4.10 -0.82
C ILE A 82 -2.60 -3.11 -1.90
N ARG A 83 -3.46 -2.16 -2.23
CA ARG A 83 -3.12 -0.98 -3.03
C ARG A 83 -3.27 0.27 -2.17
N ILE A 84 -2.26 1.12 -2.18
CA ILE A 84 -2.25 2.40 -1.47
C ILE A 84 -2.03 3.48 -2.52
N LYS A 85 -2.95 4.44 -2.57
CA LYS A 85 -2.84 5.63 -3.40
C LYS A 85 -2.87 6.86 -2.50
N GLN A 86 -1.71 7.46 -2.30
CA GLN A 86 -1.59 8.70 -1.55
C GLN A 86 -1.63 9.88 -2.51
N ARG A 87 -2.61 10.77 -2.28
CA ARG A 87 -2.70 12.04 -3.00
C ARG A 87 -1.83 13.09 -2.32
N TYR A 88 -1.53 14.16 -3.06
CA TYR A 88 -0.94 15.36 -2.50
C TYR A 88 -1.75 15.84 -1.29
N ILE A 89 -1.05 16.18 -0.21
CA ILE A 89 -1.64 16.73 1.00
C ILE A 89 -1.01 18.11 1.20
N GLU A 90 -1.85 19.14 1.21
CA GLU A 90 -1.41 20.52 1.36
C GLU A 90 -0.68 20.72 2.70
N ASN A 91 0.32 21.61 2.73
CA ASN A 91 1.12 21.94 3.91
C ASN A 91 1.99 20.79 4.47
N ILE A 92 2.08 19.66 3.77
CA ILE A 92 3.06 18.61 4.05
C ILE A 92 4.24 18.79 3.10
N GLY A 93 5.43 19.06 3.66
CA GLY A 93 6.67 19.10 2.89
C GLY A 93 6.89 17.80 2.11
N THR A 94 7.53 17.89 0.95
CA THR A 94 7.65 16.80 -0.03
C THR A 94 8.55 15.63 0.43
N SER A 95 9.33 15.80 1.49
CA SER A 95 10.39 14.87 1.87
C SER A 95 9.92 13.72 2.78
N ASN A 96 10.31 12.49 2.43
CA ASN A 96 10.23 11.26 3.23
C ASN A 96 8.85 10.93 3.83
N TYR A 97 7.76 11.28 3.14
CA TYR A 97 6.41 11.14 3.68
C TYR A 97 5.61 10.02 3.02
N LEU A 98 5.13 9.08 3.83
CA LEU A 98 4.11 8.10 3.41
C LEU A 98 3.18 7.82 4.59
N PHE A 99 1.89 7.80 4.30
CA PHE A 99 0.83 7.37 5.20
C PHE A 99 0.84 8.10 6.56
N GLY A 100 1.16 9.39 6.59
CA GLY A 100 1.21 10.16 7.84
C GLY A 100 2.52 10.12 8.61
N THR A 101 3.49 9.32 8.19
CA THR A 101 4.78 9.18 8.87
C THR A 101 5.93 9.77 8.05
N ARG A 102 6.94 10.26 8.76
CA ARG A 102 8.18 10.78 8.18
C ARG A 102 9.39 9.99 8.66
N ASN A 103 10.42 9.91 7.82
CA ASN A 103 11.72 9.33 8.16
C ASN A 103 11.62 7.89 8.68
N VAL A 104 10.73 7.12 8.08
CA VAL A 104 10.52 5.71 8.39
C VAL A 104 11.27 4.85 7.39
N GLU A 105 11.90 3.78 7.86
CA GLU A 105 12.55 2.75 7.03
C GLU A 105 11.50 1.85 6.33
N TRP A 106 10.78 2.44 5.37
CA TRP A 106 9.69 1.77 4.65
C TRP A 106 10.09 0.48 3.94
N SER A 107 11.35 0.36 3.55
CA SER A 107 11.91 -0.86 2.97
C SER A 107 11.82 -2.05 3.93
N ARG A 108 12.12 -1.88 5.22
CA ARG A 108 11.97 -2.93 6.25
C ARG A 108 10.50 -3.27 6.49
N ILE A 109 9.65 -2.26 6.52
CA ILE A 109 8.20 -2.42 6.70
C ILE A 109 7.59 -3.18 5.53
N ILE A 110 7.97 -2.86 4.29
CA ILE A 110 7.50 -3.55 3.08
C ILE A 110 7.91 -5.03 3.12
N LEU A 111 9.17 -5.33 3.50
CA LEU A 111 9.59 -6.73 3.69
C LEU A 111 8.74 -7.43 4.75
N ASP A 112 8.43 -6.75 5.85
CA ASP A 112 7.57 -7.30 6.89
C ASP A 112 6.10 -7.45 6.44
N ILE A 113 5.59 -6.58 5.58
CA ILE A 113 4.27 -6.75 4.95
C ILE A 113 4.25 -8.05 4.13
N PHE A 114 5.27 -8.27 3.29
CA PHE A 114 5.39 -9.50 2.49
C PHE A 114 5.76 -10.74 3.30
N SER A 115 6.27 -10.61 4.52
CA SER A 115 6.48 -11.74 5.45
C SER A 115 5.14 -12.38 5.87
N ARG A 116 4.04 -11.61 5.82
CA ARG A 116 2.67 -12.00 6.22
C ARG A 116 1.84 -12.58 5.06
N LYS A 117 0.53 -12.33 4.97
CA LYS A 117 -0.33 -12.92 3.92
C LYS A 117 -0.25 -12.20 2.57
N VAL A 118 0.26 -10.97 2.57
CA VAL A 118 0.32 -10.14 1.36
C VAL A 118 1.29 -10.73 0.35
N ASP A 119 0.80 -10.90 -0.88
CA ASP A 119 1.59 -11.27 -2.04
C ASP A 119 1.53 -10.22 -3.16
N LYS A 120 0.65 -9.21 -3.04
CA LYS A 120 0.51 -8.06 -3.92
C LYS A 120 0.50 -6.76 -3.12
N LEU A 121 1.47 -5.88 -3.36
CA LEU A 121 1.51 -4.54 -2.80
C LEU A 121 1.79 -3.50 -3.89
N CYS A 122 0.92 -2.51 -4.03
CA CYS A 122 1.12 -1.36 -4.90
C CYS A 122 1.03 -0.07 -4.09
N ILE A 123 2.04 0.80 -4.21
CA ILE A 123 2.09 2.11 -3.53
C ILE A 123 2.27 3.20 -4.58
N GLU A 124 1.21 3.96 -4.82
CA GLU A 124 1.19 5.17 -5.65
C GLU A 124 1.33 6.39 -4.72
N ASN A 125 2.52 7.01 -4.69
CA ASN A 125 2.83 8.14 -3.82
C ASN A 125 3.48 9.27 -4.63
N ASP A 126 2.75 9.74 -5.64
CA ASP A 126 3.25 10.59 -6.72
C ASP A 126 3.75 11.97 -6.26
N SER A 127 3.42 12.38 -5.03
CA SER A 127 3.83 13.69 -4.51
C SER A 127 4.94 13.63 -3.48
N PHE A 128 5.32 12.43 -3.02
CA PHE A 128 6.25 12.23 -1.91
C PHE A 128 7.20 11.07 -2.19
N HIS A 129 7.90 11.13 -3.32
CA HIS A 129 8.74 10.05 -3.84
C HIS A 129 9.96 9.67 -2.98
N GLU A 130 10.35 10.55 -2.05
CA GLU A 130 11.50 10.34 -1.17
C GLU A 130 11.21 9.35 -0.02
N TYR A 131 9.95 8.95 0.17
CA TYR A 131 9.57 8.02 1.24
C TYR A 131 10.34 6.69 1.21
N LEU A 132 10.81 6.27 0.03
CA LEU A 132 11.67 5.10 -0.16
C LEU A 132 13.06 5.56 -0.58
N SER A 133 14.01 5.49 0.35
CA SER A 133 15.41 5.83 0.11
C SER A 133 16.06 4.91 -0.93
N ARG A 134 17.19 5.35 -1.50
CA ARG A 134 17.97 4.55 -2.46
C ARG A 134 18.37 3.19 -1.89
N GLN A 135 18.98 3.21 -0.70
CA GLN A 135 19.38 2.00 0.01
C GLN A 135 18.17 1.11 0.34
N GLY A 136 17.04 1.72 0.67
CA GLY A 136 15.79 0.99 0.90
C GLY A 136 15.31 0.26 -0.36
N ALA A 137 15.35 0.91 -1.52
CA ALA A 137 14.99 0.28 -2.79
C ALA A 137 15.97 -0.82 -3.20
N ASP A 138 17.28 -0.62 -3.04
CA ASP A 138 18.29 -1.66 -3.29
C ASP A 138 18.03 -2.90 -2.42
N MET A 139 17.75 -2.70 -1.13
CA MET A 139 17.39 -3.79 -0.23
C MET A 139 16.14 -4.55 -0.68
N LEU A 140 15.10 -3.86 -1.18
CA LEU A 140 13.90 -4.50 -1.70
C LEU A 140 14.19 -5.32 -2.97
N ILE A 141 14.99 -4.77 -3.89
CA ILE A 141 15.44 -5.44 -5.12
C ILE A 141 16.21 -6.73 -4.79
N GLU A 142 17.05 -6.69 -3.76
CA GLU A 142 17.85 -7.83 -3.34
C GLU A 142 17.04 -8.88 -2.58
N ARG A 143 16.09 -8.48 -1.73
CA ARG A 143 15.43 -9.41 -0.79
C ARG A 143 14.08 -9.94 -1.24
N LEU A 144 13.26 -9.13 -1.90
CA LEU A 144 11.90 -9.57 -2.29
C LEU A 144 11.89 -10.79 -3.21
N PRO A 145 12.79 -10.93 -4.20
CA PRO A 145 12.84 -12.14 -5.02
C PRO A 145 13.06 -13.43 -4.23
N TRP A 146 13.71 -13.35 -3.07
CA TRP A 146 14.11 -14.51 -2.26
C TRP A 146 13.22 -14.75 -1.04
N ILE A 147 12.11 -14.01 -0.89
CA ILE A 147 11.23 -14.09 0.29
C ILE A 147 10.40 -15.40 0.37
N GLY A 148 10.60 -16.33 -0.58
CA GLY A 148 9.90 -17.61 -0.63
C GLY A 148 8.44 -17.53 -1.09
N LYS A 149 8.03 -16.40 -1.68
CA LYS A 149 6.67 -16.18 -2.19
C LYS A 149 6.71 -15.65 -3.61
N LYS A 150 5.66 -15.96 -4.37
CA LYS A 150 5.43 -15.38 -5.69
C LYS A 150 4.92 -13.96 -5.51
N VAL A 151 5.79 -12.99 -5.24
CA VAL A 151 5.36 -11.63 -4.88
C VAL A 151 5.16 -10.75 -6.10
N TRP A 152 4.37 -9.70 -5.89
CA TRP A 152 4.26 -8.56 -6.77
C TRP A 152 4.29 -7.28 -5.95
N PHE A 153 5.36 -6.51 -6.12
CA PHE A 153 5.55 -5.18 -5.56
C PHE A 153 5.68 -4.13 -6.67
N GLU A 154 4.93 -3.04 -6.55
CA GLU A 154 5.04 -1.86 -7.41
C GLU A 154 5.03 -0.56 -6.61
N THR A 155 5.91 0.37 -6.96
CA THR A 155 5.89 1.72 -6.41
C THR A 155 6.60 2.77 -7.26
N ILE A 156 6.34 4.04 -6.97
CA ILE A 156 7.02 5.21 -7.52
C ILE A 156 7.90 5.82 -6.43
N SER A 157 9.21 5.91 -6.67
CA SER A 157 10.19 6.50 -5.75
C SER A 157 11.32 7.26 -6.49
N GLN A 158 12.12 8.04 -5.77
CA GLN A 158 13.26 8.81 -6.30
C GLN A 158 14.57 8.00 -6.45
N TYR A 159 14.48 6.70 -6.68
CA TYR A 159 15.64 5.80 -6.69
C TYR A 159 16.66 6.10 -7.80
N SER A 160 17.94 6.37 -7.48
CA SER A 160 18.91 6.93 -8.44
C SER A 160 19.66 5.96 -9.38
N ASN A 161 19.56 4.62 -9.26
CA ASN A 161 20.24 3.76 -10.25
C ASN A 161 19.54 3.75 -11.61
N ASN A 162 20.36 3.62 -12.66
CA ASN A 162 19.95 3.47 -14.05
C ASN A 162 18.96 2.31 -14.23
N PHE A 163 18.21 2.36 -15.34
CA PHE A 163 17.29 1.31 -15.80
C PHE A 163 17.76 -0.10 -15.41
N VAL A 164 17.10 -0.67 -14.40
CA VAL A 164 17.30 -2.07 -14.02
C VAL A 164 16.26 -2.87 -14.77
N ASN A 165 16.68 -3.85 -15.56
CA ASN A 165 15.81 -4.88 -16.10
C ASN A 165 16.52 -6.21 -15.95
N LYS A 166 16.25 -6.91 -14.85
CA LYS A 166 16.88 -8.20 -14.54
C LYS A 166 15.86 -9.21 -14.07
N VAL A 167 16.21 -10.49 -14.21
CA VAL A 167 15.47 -11.59 -13.61
C VAL A 167 16.30 -12.15 -12.46
N SER A 168 15.67 -12.35 -11.31
CA SER A 168 16.30 -12.93 -10.11
C SER A 168 15.29 -13.85 -9.43
N ASN A 169 15.63 -15.11 -9.20
CA ASN A 169 14.77 -16.11 -8.54
C ASN A 169 13.30 -16.07 -9.03
N ASP A 170 13.09 -16.19 -10.35
CA ASP A 170 11.77 -16.12 -11.00
C ASP A 170 11.00 -14.80 -10.80
N HIS A 171 11.68 -13.72 -10.42
CA HIS A 171 11.12 -12.38 -10.34
C HIS A 171 11.78 -11.46 -11.36
N VAL A 172 10.95 -10.78 -12.14
CA VAL A 172 11.36 -9.71 -13.04
C VAL A 172 11.42 -8.42 -12.21
N VAL A 173 12.61 -7.84 -12.11
CA VAL A 173 12.87 -6.55 -11.50
C VAL A 173 13.02 -5.51 -12.60
N ARG A 174 12.16 -4.50 -12.60
CA ARG A 174 12.15 -3.38 -13.53
C ARG A 174 12.19 -2.06 -12.80
N VAL A 175 13.10 -1.18 -13.20
CA VAL A 175 13.12 0.23 -12.82
C VAL A 175 12.96 1.05 -14.10
N ARG A 176 11.93 1.88 -14.17
CA ARG A 176 11.68 2.79 -15.30
C ARG A 176 11.74 4.23 -14.81
N ASP A 177 12.44 5.08 -15.55
CA ASP A 177 12.49 6.50 -15.32
C ASP A 177 11.38 7.22 -16.10
N PHE A 178 10.59 8.04 -15.40
CA PHE A 178 9.54 8.87 -15.98
C PHE A 178 9.84 10.37 -15.81
N GLY A 179 11.09 10.74 -15.52
CA GLY A 179 11.49 12.13 -15.33
C GLY A 179 10.88 12.70 -14.05
N ASP A 180 10.18 13.83 -14.17
CA ASP A 180 9.60 14.57 -13.03
C ASP A 180 8.51 13.78 -12.28
N ALA A 181 7.92 12.75 -12.91
CA ALA A 181 6.95 11.87 -12.26
C ALA A 181 7.59 10.82 -11.33
N GLY A 182 8.92 10.84 -11.19
CA GLY A 182 9.68 9.88 -10.39
C GLY A 182 9.99 8.59 -11.15
N ARG A 183 10.56 7.62 -10.44
CA ARG A 183 10.97 6.33 -11.00
C ARG A 183 10.08 5.21 -10.49
N HIS A 184 9.66 4.36 -11.40
CA HIS A 184 8.78 3.25 -11.08
C HIS A 184 9.59 1.97 -10.86
N LEU A 185 9.61 1.48 -9.62
CA LEU A 185 10.16 0.19 -9.24
C LEU A 185 9.06 -0.87 -9.28
N ARG A 186 9.30 -1.93 -10.05
CA ARG A 186 8.44 -3.11 -10.15
C ARG A 186 9.26 -4.37 -9.89
N ILE A 187 8.82 -5.18 -8.94
CA ILE A 187 9.38 -6.51 -8.65
C ILE A 187 8.23 -7.50 -8.73
N LYS A 188 8.23 -8.39 -9.73
CA LYS A 188 7.07 -9.22 -10.03
C LYS A 188 7.49 -10.63 -10.38
N HIS A 189 6.93 -11.63 -9.70
CA HIS A 189 7.11 -13.03 -10.06
C HIS A 189 6.62 -13.28 -11.50
N VAL A 190 7.35 -14.10 -12.27
CA VAL A 190 7.05 -14.39 -13.69
C VAL A 190 5.63 -14.92 -13.90
N SER A 191 5.13 -15.74 -12.98
CA SER A 191 3.75 -16.27 -13.03
C SER A 191 2.66 -15.21 -12.86
N ARG A 192 3.04 -13.97 -12.56
CA ARG A 192 2.13 -12.84 -12.41
C ARG A 192 2.27 -11.83 -13.55
N SER A 193 3.09 -12.07 -14.57
CA SER A 193 3.43 -11.09 -15.63
C SER A 193 2.20 -10.36 -16.18
N GLU A 194 1.15 -11.12 -16.50
CA GLU A 194 -0.09 -10.64 -17.13
C GLU A 194 -1.09 -9.97 -16.18
N GLN A 195 -0.85 -9.99 -14.88
CA GLN A 195 -1.80 -9.42 -13.92
C GLN A 195 -1.70 -7.89 -13.89
N TYR A 196 -2.83 -7.20 -13.75
CA TYR A 196 -2.93 -5.74 -13.52
C TYR A 196 -3.63 -5.47 -12.16
N PHE A 197 -3.36 -4.31 -11.55
CA PHE A 197 -3.87 -3.94 -10.20
C PHE A 197 -5.22 -3.23 -10.30
#